data_AF-A0AAV6RQS2-F1
#
_entry.id   AF-A0AAV6RQS2-F1
#
_cell.length_a   1.000
_cell.length_b   1.000
_cell.length_c   1.000
_cell.angle_alpha   90.00
_cell.angle_beta   90.00
_cell.angle_gamma   90.00
#
_symmetry.space_group_name_H-M   'P 1'
#
loop_
_entity.id
_entity.type
_entity.pdbx_description
1 polymer ?
#
loop_
_entity_poly.entity_id
_entity_poly.type
_entity_poly.pdbx_seq_one_letter_code
_entity_poly.pdbx_strand_id
1 'polypeptide(L)'
;MDPRITVPCALKAKVMLWTDVSYHDMEEIDKVHSMPDLERVLCSVLRIDLAEPKRGVLLELFVQTVLFCRENHFKKEQTSALLSIIKSIHEANIETPLNNMKQCFKYSNELLLRHSVRRPPFSISLFNSTEADCVLKYIHHSYMRHCKLYKYIFTPQVKLDMTFTYNETEGHEDSSDSDEAAQETDNAAATPETSNRDQEEAAVGHKSELRALIEKEVREQMTLASRQLDERMKEIANQHKKTVDPLQSAHKAKK
;
A
#
# COMPACT_ATOMS: atom_id res chain seq x y z
N MET A 1 -1.91 -19.25 15.91
CA MET A 1 -2.50 -18.09 15.21
C MET A 1 -3.91 -18.50 14.81
N ASP A 2 -4.91 -17.88 15.41
CA ASP A 2 -6.33 -18.10 15.14
C ASP A 2 -6.63 -17.55 13.72
N PRO A 3 -7.25 -18.31 12.79
CA PRO A 3 -7.43 -17.89 11.39
C PRO A 3 -8.52 -16.81 11.20
N ARG A 4 -9.01 -16.21 12.29
CA ARG A 4 -10.04 -15.19 12.26
C ARG A 4 -9.45 -13.86 11.78
N ILE A 5 -9.82 -13.45 10.57
CA ILE A 5 -9.54 -12.11 10.06
C ILE A 5 -10.29 -11.12 10.95
N THR A 6 -9.56 -10.48 11.87
CA THR A 6 -10.11 -9.46 12.76
C THR A 6 -10.31 -8.16 12.00
N VAL A 7 -11.40 -7.46 12.31
CA VAL A 7 -11.64 -6.11 11.78
C VAL A 7 -10.55 -5.17 12.33
N PRO A 8 -9.84 -4.40 11.48
CA PRO A 8 -8.80 -3.49 11.93
C PRO A 8 -9.34 -2.48 12.95
N CYS A 9 -8.66 -2.35 14.08
CA CYS A 9 -8.99 -1.39 15.12
C CYS A 9 -8.63 0.03 14.68
N ALA A 10 -9.39 1.02 15.16
CA ALA A 10 -9.08 2.41 14.89
C ALA A 10 -7.75 2.80 15.58
N LEU A 11 -6.70 3.00 14.79
CA LEU A 11 -5.39 3.45 15.27
C LEU A 11 -5.53 4.80 15.97
N LYS A 12 -5.38 4.79 17.30
CA LYS A 12 -5.32 6.00 18.11
C LYS A 12 -3.91 6.10 18.67
N ALA A 13 -3.17 7.11 18.22
CA ALA A 13 -1.88 7.40 18.82
C ALA A 13 -2.06 7.58 20.35
N LYS A 14 -1.04 7.25 21.12
CA LYS A 14 -0.93 7.46 22.57
C LYS A 14 0.50 7.87 22.89
N VAL A 15 0.73 8.40 24.09
CA VAL A 15 2.09 8.64 24.57
C VAL A 15 2.72 7.29 24.90
N MET A 16 3.91 7.01 24.36
CA MET A 16 4.57 5.70 24.36
C MET A 16 5.82 5.66 25.27
N LEU A 17 5.99 6.65 26.14
CA LEU A 17 7.10 6.70 27.08
C LEU A 17 6.94 5.60 28.15
N TRP A 18 7.96 4.76 28.33
CA TRP A 18 7.99 3.66 29.30
C TRP A 18 6.85 2.63 29.13
N THR A 19 6.27 2.54 27.92
CA THR A 19 5.10 1.67 27.66
C THR A 19 5.52 0.21 27.47
N ASP A 20 6.45 -0.04 26.56
CA ASP A 20 6.95 -1.40 26.27
C ASP A 20 8.31 -1.70 26.89
N VAL A 21 9.11 -0.65 27.13
CA VAL A 21 10.47 -0.75 27.67
C VAL A 21 10.53 0.16 28.90
N SER A 22 10.67 -0.40 30.09
CA SER A 22 10.71 0.37 31.34
C SER A 22 12.05 1.09 31.53
N TYR A 23 12.10 1.95 32.56
CA TYR A 23 13.35 2.63 32.92
C TYR A 23 14.46 1.63 33.28
N HIS A 24 14.12 0.56 34.01
CA HIS A 24 15.08 -0.48 34.39
C HIS A 24 15.58 -1.26 33.17
N ASP A 25 14.67 -1.61 32.27
CA ASP A 25 15.02 -2.30 31.02
C ASP A 25 16.00 -1.48 30.17
N MET A 26 15.82 -0.14 30.12
CA MET A 26 16.77 0.73 29.43
C MET A 26 18.16 0.75 30.08
N GLU A 27 18.26 0.62 31.42
CA GLU A 27 19.56 0.49 32.07
C GLU A 27 20.28 -0.80 31.71
N GLU A 28 19.54 -1.89 31.49
CA GLU A 28 20.10 -3.15 31.01
C GLU A 28 20.56 -3.01 29.56
N ILE A 29 19.71 -2.44 28.69
CA ILE A 29 20.01 -2.21 27.28
C ILE A 29 21.28 -1.34 27.14
N ASP A 30 21.40 -0.26 27.91
CA ASP A 30 22.54 0.66 27.83
C ASP A 30 23.88 0.02 28.23
N LYS A 31 23.88 -0.95 29.15
CA LYS A 31 25.09 -1.67 29.58
C LYS A 31 25.62 -2.62 28.51
N VAL A 32 24.81 -2.99 27.53
CA VAL A 32 25.12 -4.04 26.56
C VAL A 32 25.56 -3.44 25.23
N HIS A 33 26.81 -3.71 24.84
CA HIS A 33 27.38 -3.22 23.57
C HIS A 33 27.57 -4.32 22.52
N SER A 34 27.55 -5.59 22.94
CA SER A 34 27.62 -6.77 22.08
C SER A 34 26.28 -7.01 21.40
N MET A 35 26.28 -7.22 20.08
CA MET A 35 25.07 -7.50 19.29
C MET A 35 24.29 -8.73 19.79
N PRO A 36 24.89 -9.92 19.98
CA PRO A 36 24.13 -11.10 20.43
C PRO A 36 23.58 -10.95 21.86
N ASP A 37 24.27 -10.19 22.71
CA ASP A 37 23.76 -9.91 24.05
C ASP A 37 22.59 -8.91 24.01
N LEU A 38 22.65 -7.93 23.10
CA LEU A 38 21.58 -6.96 22.89
C LEU A 38 20.32 -7.64 22.36
N GLU A 39 20.44 -8.55 21.41
CA GLU A 39 19.32 -9.38 20.94
C GLU A 39 18.66 -10.14 22.08
N ARG A 40 19.46 -10.77 22.97
CA ARG A 40 18.96 -11.52 24.12
C ARG A 40 18.18 -10.62 25.08
N VAL A 41 18.71 -9.43 25.41
CA VAL A 41 18.06 -8.47 26.30
C VAL A 41 16.78 -7.91 25.66
N LEU A 42 16.81 -7.55 24.38
CA LEU A 42 15.62 -7.07 23.68
C LEU A 42 14.53 -8.14 23.60
N CYS A 43 14.91 -9.40 23.41
CA CYS A 43 13.98 -10.53 23.41
C CYS A 43 13.25 -10.67 24.75
N SER A 44 13.96 -10.53 25.88
CA SER A 44 13.36 -10.61 27.22
C SER A 44 12.50 -9.38 27.54
N VAL A 45 13.00 -8.18 27.25
CA VAL A 45 12.33 -6.91 27.54
C VAL A 45 11.03 -6.77 26.77
N LEU A 46 11.06 -6.99 25.45
CA LEU A 46 9.90 -6.82 24.58
C LEU A 46 8.98 -8.05 24.56
N ARG A 47 9.33 -9.09 25.33
CA ARG A 47 8.58 -10.35 25.47
C ARG A 47 8.26 -11.00 24.12
N ILE A 48 9.28 -11.13 23.28
CA ILE A 48 9.13 -11.67 21.92
C ILE A 48 9.09 -13.19 21.99
N ASP A 49 7.88 -13.76 22.07
CA ASP A 49 7.64 -15.21 21.97
C ASP A 49 7.21 -15.59 20.55
N LEU A 50 8.18 -15.66 19.65
CA LEU A 50 7.97 -16.01 18.24
C LEU A 50 8.90 -17.15 17.81
N ALA A 51 8.40 -17.99 16.91
CA ALA A 51 9.21 -18.98 16.21
C ALA A 51 10.08 -18.32 15.13
N GLU A 52 11.20 -18.96 14.80
CA GLU A 52 11.99 -18.55 13.63
C GLU A 52 11.23 -18.81 12.33
N PRO A 53 11.39 -17.98 11.28
CA PRO A 53 12.32 -16.84 11.15
C PRO A 53 11.76 -15.50 11.67
N LYS A 54 10.53 -15.47 12.19
CA LYS A 54 9.84 -14.23 12.57
C LYS A 54 10.55 -13.51 13.72
N ARG A 55 11.06 -14.29 14.67
CA ARG A 55 11.81 -13.77 15.81
C ARG A 55 13.06 -13.02 15.37
N GLY A 56 13.92 -13.63 14.55
CA GLY A 56 15.14 -12.97 14.05
C GLY A 56 14.85 -11.66 13.32
N VAL A 57 13.86 -11.65 12.42
CA VAL A 57 13.49 -10.44 11.66
C VAL A 57 12.97 -9.31 12.56
N LEU A 58 12.22 -9.64 13.61
CA LEU A 58 11.71 -8.65 14.56
C LEU A 58 12.80 -8.13 15.50
N LEU A 59 13.68 -9.01 15.97
CA LEU A 59 14.83 -8.62 16.80
C LEU A 59 15.79 -7.71 16.03
N GLU A 60 16.10 -8.04 14.79
CA GLU A 60 16.93 -7.21 13.91
C GLU A 60 16.38 -5.78 13.81
N LEU A 61 15.05 -5.64 13.63
CA LEU A 61 14.39 -4.33 13.60
C LEU A 61 14.62 -3.53 14.90
N PHE A 62 14.51 -4.18 16.06
CA PHE A 62 14.70 -3.52 17.35
C PHE A 62 16.17 -3.22 17.65
N VAL A 63 17.09 -4.14 17.34
CA VAL A 63 18.53 -3.92 17.44
C VAL A 63 18.94 -2.71 16.62
N GLN A 64 18.49 -2.64 15.36
CA GLN A 64 18.80 -1.52 14.48
C GLN A 64 18.19 -0.20 14.98
N THR A 65 17.07 -0.25 15.69
CA THR A 65 16.47 0.93 16.34
C THR A 65 17.33 1.41 17.51
N VAL A 66 17.84 0.50 18.34
CA VAL A 66 18.76 0.85 19.43
C VAL A 66 20.08 1.43 18.89
N LEU A 67 20.65 0.82 17.85
CA LEU A 67 21.88 1.31 17.23
C LEU A 67 21.70 2.71 16.65
N PHE A 68 20.59 2.96 15.95
CA PHE A 68 20.24 4.29 15.47
C PHE A 68 20.13 5.33 16.60
N CYS A 69 19.49 4.98 17.72
CA CYS A 69 19.40 5.86 18.88
C CYS A 69 20.78 6.18 19.48
N ARG A 70 21.68 5.20 19.54
CA ARG A 70 23.05 5.38 20.03
C ARG A 70 23.87 6.29 19.13
N GLU A 71 23.77 6.11 17.82
CA GLU A 71 24.43 6.95 16.81
C GLU A 71 23.98 8.41 16.87
N ASN A 72 22.71 8.66 17.20
CA ASN A 72 22.15 10.01 17.34
C ASN A 72 22.20 10.56 18.78
N HIS A 73 22.86 9.86 19.71
CA HIS A 73 22.99 10.23 21.12
C HIS A 73 21.65 10.52 21.83
N PHE A 74 20.62 9.73 21.52
CA PHE A 74 19.33 9.86 22.16
C PHE A 74 19.36 9.43 23.63
N LYS A 75 18.55 10.11 24.45
CA LYS A 75 18.36 9.80 25.86
C LYS A 75 17.58 8.50 26.05
N LYS A 76 17.63 7.93 27.25
CA LYS A 76 16.90 6.70 27.61
C LYS A 76 15.41 6.82 27.34
N GLU A 77 14.81 7.96 27.68
CA GLU A 77 13.40 8.27 27.45
C GLU A 77 13.05 8.23 25.96
N GLN A 78 13.92 8.81 25.13
CA GLN A 78 13.75 8.88 23.67
C GLN A 78 13.87 7.50 23.04
N THR A 79 14.87 6.70 23.47
CA THR A 79 15.09 5.33 22.99
C THR A 79 13.92 4.41 23.38
N SER A 80 13.47 4.45 24.63
CA SER A 80 12.28 3.70 25.09
C SER A 80 11.03 4.07 24.29
N ALA A 81 10.79 5.36 24.09
CA ALA A 81 9.65 5.84 23.30
C ALA A 81 9.76 5.40 21.84
N LEU A 82 10.94 5.49 21.21
CA LEU A 82 11.12 5.11 19.80
C LEU A 82 10.94 3.59 19.60
N LEU A 83 11.46 2.75 20.50
CA LEU A 83 11.22 1.30 20.45
C LEU A 83 9.72 0.98 20.52
N SER A 84 9.01 1.63 21.43
CA SER A 84 7.56 1.47 21.60
C SER A 84 6.77 1.99 20.38
N ILE A 85 7.22 3.10 19.77
CA ILE A 85 6.65 3.63 18.51
C ILE A 85 6.84 2.64 17.36
N ILE A 86 8.05 2.11 17.16
CA ILE A 86 8.35 1.12 16.10
C ILE A 86 7.52 -0.14 16.31
N LYS A 87 7.43 -0.65 17.55
CA LYS A 87 6.59 -1.78 17.89
C LYS A 87 5.12 -1.52 17.56
N SER A 88 4.58 -0.38 17.97
CA SER A 88 3.20 0.03 17.69
C SER A 88 2.91 0.13 16.19
N ILE A 89 3.84 0.69 15.41
CA ILE A 89 3.74 0.75 13.95
C ILE A 89 3.75 -0.66 13.35
N HIS A 90 4.60 -1.55 13.88
CA HIS A 90 4.69 -2.92 13.41
C HIS A 90 3.41 -3.70 13.67
N GLU A 91 2.88 -3.64 14.89
CA GLU A 91 1.60 -4.25 15.27
C GLU A 91 0.46 -3.74 14.37
N ALA A 92 0.38 -2.42 14.14
CA ALA A 92 -0.62 -1.84 13.23
C ALA A 92 -0.48 -2.35 11.78
N ASN A 93 0.75 -2.54 11.29
CA ASN A 93 0.97 -3.06 9.94
C ASN A 93 0.53 -4.53 9.82
N ILE A 94 0.77 -5.36 10.84
CA ILE A 94 0.48 -6.81 10.79
C ILE A 94 -0.95 -7.16 11.25
N GLU A 95 -1.71 -6.20 11.80
CA GLU A 95 -3.10 -6.39 12.23
C GLU A 95 -4.01 -6.89 11.10
N THR A 96 -3.69 -6.57 9.84
CA THR A 96 -4.44 -7.01 8.67
C THR A 96 -3.53 -7.50 7.56
N PRO A 97 -3.90 -8.56 6.82
CA PRO A 97 -3.19 -8.97 5.61
C PRO A 97 -3.42 -7.99 4.44
N LEU A 98 -4.39 -7.08 4.54
CA LEU A 98 -4.69 -6.08 3.51
C LEU A 98 -3.68 -4.93 3.55
N ASN A 99 -3.54 -4.22 2.44
CA ASN A 99 -2.63 -3.08 2.35
C ASN A 99 -3.13 -1.88 3.18
N ASN A 100 -2.45 -1.58 4.27
CA ASN A 100 -2.73 -0.43 5.16
C ASN A 100 -1.54 0.54 5.28
N MET A 101 -0.58 0.51 4.34
CA MET A 101 0.65 1.32 4.39
C MET A 101 0.40 2.82 4.61
N LYS A 102 -0.61 3.41 3.92
CA LYS A 102 -0.96 4.82 4.11
C LYS A 102 -1.44 5.13 5.54
N GLN A 103 -2.17 4.19 6.14
CA GLN A 103 -2.65 4.32 7.52
C GLN A 103 -1.49 4.19 8.51
N CYS A 104 -0.59 3.23 8.31
CA CYS A 104 0.62 3.08 9.13
C CYS A 104 1.52 4.32 9.07
N PHE A 105 1.70 4.93 7.89
CA PHE A 105 2.48 6.16 7.74
C PHE A 105 1.80 7.36 8.39
N LYS A 106 0.46 7.47 8.28
CA LYS A 106 -0.27 8.50 9.01
C LYS A 106 -0.11 8.31 10.53
N TYR A 107 -0.25 7.07 10.99
CA TYR A 107 -0.10 6.70 12.39
C TYR A 107 1.31 6.99 12.93
N SER A 108 2.36 6.71 12.16
CA SER A 108 3.74 7.02 12.56
C SER A 108 3.97 8.53 12.72
N ASN A 109 3.40 9.35 11.82
CA ASN A 109 3.46 10.81 11.94
C ASN A 109 2.69 11.31 13.16
N GLU A 110 1.48 10.78 13.41
CA GLU A 110 0.70 11.13 14.59
C GLU A 110 1.42 10.76 15.88
N LEU A 111 2.01 9.55 15.96
CA LEU A 111 2.83 9.14 17.10
C LEU A 111 4.01 10.08 17.29
N LEU A 112 4.79 10.36 16.24
CA LEU A 112 5.94 11.25 16.36
C LEU A 112 5.55 12.65 16.83
N LEU A 113 4.49 13.24 16.27
CA LEU A 113 4.00 14.56 16.66
C LEU A 113 3.62 14.62 18.14
N ARG A 114 3.06 13.53 18.70
CA ARG A 114 2.72 13.41 20.13
C ARG A 114 3.96 13.41 21.04
N HIS A 115 5.13 13.10 20.50
CA HIS A 115 6.39 13.06 21.23
C HIS A 115 7.31 14.24 20.91
N SER A 116 6.90 15.14 20.01
CA SER A 116 7.65 16.36 19.66
C SER A 116 7.00 17.65 20.15
N VAL A 117 5.70 17.64 20.45
CA VAL A 117 4.96 18.84 20.88
C VAL A 117 4.52 18.73 22.33
N ARG A 118 4.75 19.78 23.12
CA ARG A 118 4.30 19.84 24.53
C ARG A 118 2.83 20.25 24.64
N ARG A 119 1.91 19.30 24.84
CA ARG A 119 0.51 19.54 25.23
C ARG A 119 -0.02 18.43 26.15
N PRO A 120 0.28 18.49 27.46
CA PRO A 120 -0.31 17.59 28.45
C PRO A 120 -1.85 17.68 28.44
N PRO A 121 -2.60 16.57 28.62
CA PRO A 121 -2.15 15.19 28.83
C PRO A 121 -1.86 14.40 27.54
N PHE A 122 -2.05 14.99 26.35
CA PHE A 122 -2.08 14.26 25.08
C PHE A 122 -0.73 14.07 24.40
N SER A 123 0.22 14.95 24.68
CA SER A 123 1.53 14.95 24.04
C SER A 123 2.64 15.44 24.99
N ILE A 124 3.83 14.89 24.78
CA ILE A 124 5.06 15.17 25.51
C ILE A 124 6.13 15.66 24.54
N SER A 125 7.06 16.47 25.02
CA SER A 125 8.17 16.99 24.20
C SER A 125 9.44 16.22 24.52
N LEU A 126 9.56 15.01 23.95
CA LEU A 126 10.77 14.19 24.03
C LEU A 126 11.76 14.52 22.93
N PHE A 127 11.27 14.74 21.71
CA PHE A 127 12.11 15.02 20.55
C PHE A 127 12.06 16.49 20.18
N ASN A 128 13.23 17.07 19.95
CA ASN A 128 13.35 18.38 19.34
C ASN A 128 12.96 18.32 17.85
N SER A 129 12.75 19.46 17.20
CA SER A 129 12.35 19.48 15.77
C SER A 129 13.34 18.74 14.87
N THR A 130 14.63 18.91 15.10
CA THR A 130 15.70 18.26 14.33
C THR A 130 15.76 16.75 14.57
N GLU A 131 15.60 16.34 15.82
CA GLU A 131 15.58 14.93 16.21
C GLU A 131 14.33 14.24 15.66
N ALA A 132 13.18 14.91 15.68
CA ALA A 132 11.92 14.42 15.11
C ALA A 132 12.06 14.18 13.61
N ASP A 133 12.65 15.13 12.86
CA ASP A 133 12.92 14.95 11.43
C ASP A 133 13.86 13.78 11.16
N CYS A 134 14.87 13.58 12.02
CA CYS A 134 15.78 12.44 11.93
C CYS A 134 15.03 11.11 12.15
N VAL A 135 14.21 11.04 13.21
CA VAL A 135 13.37 9.87 13.52
C VAL A 135 12.39 9.57 12.39
N LEU A 136 11.75 10.60 11.81
CA LEU A 136 10.82 10.41 10.70
C LEU A 136 11.52 9.81 9.47
N LYS A 137 12.71 10.33 9.11
CA LYS A 137 13.53 9.79 8.02
C LYS A 137 13.95 8.35 8.31
N TYR A 138 14.35 8.07 9.54
CA TYR A 138 14.68 6.72 9.99
C TYR A 138 13.50 5.77 9.81
N ILE A 139 12.33 6.06 10.39
CA ILE A 139 11.11 5.24 10.28
C ILE A 139 10.75 5.01 8.80
N HIS A 140 10.87 6.04 7.97
CA HIS A 140 10.57 5.93 6.55
C HIS A 140 11.52 4.95 5.84
N HIS A 141 12.83 5.06 6.09
CA HIS A 141 13.84 4.24 5.44
C HIS A 141 13.93 2.81 6.00
N SER A 142 13.92 2.66 7.33
CA SER A 142 14.10 1.36 7.99
C SER A 142 12.83 0.51 7.97
N TYR A 143 11.66 1.14 8.11
CA TYR A 143 10.40 0.40 8.25
C TYR A 143 9.45 0.60 7.06
N MET A 144 9.09 1.85 6.71
CA MET A 144 8.01 2.11 5.74
C MET A 144 8.29 1.55 4.35
N ARG A 145 9.54 1.67 3.86
CA ARG A 145 9.98 1.07 2.59
C ARG A 145 9.82 -0.46 2.59
N HIS A 146 9.94 -1.08 3.75
CA HIS A 146 9.91 -2.53 3.94
C HIS A 146 8.57 -3.04 4.54
N CYS A 147 7.54 -2.21 4.68
CA CYS A 147 6.26 -2.63 5.27
C CYS A 147 5.64 -3.86 4.63
N LYS A 148 5.79 -4.02 3.30
CA LYS A 148 5.28 -5.19 2.56
C LYS A 148 5.99 -6.48 2.97
N LEU A 149 7.30 -6.42 3.23
CA LEU A 149 8.10 -7.56 3.69
C LEU A 149 7.64 -8.02 5.07
N TYR A 150 7.53 -7.08 6.02
CA TYR A 150 7.00 -7.38 7.35
C TYR A 150 5.57 -7.94 7.26
N LYS A 151 4.71 -7.37 6.42
CA LYS A 151 3.35 -7.91 6.25
C LYS A 151 3.39 -9.35 5.75
N TYR A 152 4.20 -9.66 4.74
CA TYR A 152 4.33 -11.01 4.20
C TYR A 152 4.78 -12.05 5.24
N ILE A 153 5.74 -11.69 6.10
CA ILE A 153 6.29 -12.62 7.11
C ILE A 153 5.31 -12.81 8.28
N PHE A 154 4.63 -11.75 8.71
CA PHE A 154 3.90 -11.73 9.97
C PHE A 154 2.38 -11.93 9.82
N THR A 155 1.81 -11.81 8.61
CA THR A 155 0.36 -12.02 8.36
C THR A 155 0.07 -13.36 7.67
N PRO A 156 -1.11 -13.96 7.91
CA PRO A 156 -1.53 -15.15 7.17
C PRO A 156 -1.82 -14.81 5.70
N GLN A 157 -1.49 -15.74 4.79
CA GLN A 157 -1.81 -15.59 3.37
C GLN A 157 -3.31 -15.81 3.15
N VAL A 158 -4.00 -14.82 2.59
CA VAL A 158 -5.40 -14.93 2.18
C VAL A 158 -5.44 -15.31 0.70
N LYS A 159 -6.03 -16.47 0.38
CA LYS A 159 -6.27 -16.92 -1.00
C LYS A 159 -7.76 -16.84 -1.28
N LEU A 160 -8.13 -16.20 -2.39
CA LEU A 160 -9.50 -16.19 -2.88
C LEU A 160 -9.61 -17.28 -3.95
N ASP A 161 -10.42 -18.30 -3.68
CA ASP A 161 -10.79 -19.31 -4.67
C ASP A 161 -12.15 -18.92 -5.25
N MET A 162 -12.18 -18.55 -6.53
CA MET A 162 -13.41 -18.12 -7.22
C MET A 162 -13.85 -19.23 -8.16
N THR A 163 -14.94 -19.90 -7.81
CA THR A 163 -15.62 -20.82 -8.71
C THR A 163 -16.72 -20.05 -9.43
N PHE A 164 -16.61 -19.89 -10.75
CA PHE A 164 -17.65 -19.27 -11.56
C PHE A 164 -18.55 -20.37 -12.15
N THR A 165 -19.85 -20.26 -11.92
CA THR A 165 -20.84 -21.04 -12.63
C THR A 165 -21.44 -20.13 -13.69
N TYR A 166 -21.11 -20.38 -14.95
CA TYR A 166 -21.75 -19.68 -16.06
C TYR A 166 -23.09 -20.37 -16.31
N ASN A 167 -24.17 -19.73 -15.89
CA ASN A 167 -25.49 -20.14 -16.31
C ASN A 167 -25.65 -19.60 -17.73
N GLU A 168 -25.47 -20.47 -18.73
CA GLU A 168 -25.89 -20.19 -20.09
C GLU A 168 -27.35 -19.73 -20.02
N THR A 169 -27.59 -18.44 -20.27
CA THR A 169 -28.93 -17.99 -20.66
C THR A 169 -29.29 -18.76 -21.91
N GLU A 170 -30.26 -19.66 -21.77
CA GLU A 170 -30.84 -20.52 -22.79
C GLU A 170 -30.91 -19.76 -24.13
N GLY A 171 -29.87 -19.98 -24.95
CA GLY A 171 -29.87 -19.62 -26.35
C GLY A 171 -30.82 -20.58 -27.03
N HIS A 172 -31.70 -20.00 -27.83
CA HIS A 172 -32.67 -20.65 -28.70
C HIS A 172 -32.28 -22.09 -29.09
N GLU A 173 -33.17 -23.02 -28.79
CA GLU A 173 -33.21 -24.38 -29.32
C GLU A 173 -33.11 -24.35 -30.86
N ASP A 174 -31.93 -24.62 -31.41
CA ASP A 174 -31.83 -25.19 -32.75
C ASP A 174 -31.61 -26.69 -32.59
N SER A 175 -32.74 -27.39 -32.61
CA SER A 175 -32.82 -28.84 -32.74
C SER A 175 -32.17 -29.29 -34.05
N SER A 176 -31.07 -30.05 -33.96
CA SER A 176 -30.75 -31.03 -34.99
C SER A 176 -30.46 -32.37 -34.33
N ASP A 177 -31.49 -33.21 -34.34
CA ASP A 177 -31.40 -34.64 -34.08
C ASP A 177 -30.39 -35.29 -35.04
N SER A 178 -29.48 -36.08 -34.47
CA SER A 178 -29.14 -37.40 -35.00
C SER A 178 -28.31 -38.19 -34.00
N ASP A 179 -28.96 -39.19 -33.42
CA ASP A 179 -28.47 -40.50 -32.94
C ASP A 179 -27.18 -40.99 -33.64
N GLU A 180 -26.29 -41.80 -33.06
CA GLU A 180 -26.55 -42.98 -32.23
C GLU A 180 -25.25 -43.42 -31.49
N ALA A 181 -25.43 -44.26 -30.47
CA ALA A 181 -24.44 -44.69 -29.48
C ALA A 181 -23.40 -45.75 -29.96
N ALA A 182 -22.22 -45.72 -29.34
CA ALA A 182 -21.43 -46.94 -29.03
C ALA A 182 -20.42 -46.67 -27.89
N GLN A 183 -20.47 -47.51 -26.85
CA GLN A 183 -19.50 -47.59 -25.75
C GLN A 183 -18.24 -48.36 -26.19
N GLU A 184 -17.07 -47.98 -25.64
CA GLU A 184 -16.15 -48.83 -24.82
C GLU A 184 -14.65 -48.47 -24.97
N THR A 185 -14.06 -48.17 -23.81
CA THR A 185 -12.73 -48.56 -23.27
C THR A 185 -11.39 -48.11 -23.88
N ASP A 186 -10.58 -47.55 -22.97
CA ASP A 186 -9.15 -47.74 -22.70
C ASP A 186 -8.01 -47.19 -23.59
N ASN A 187 -7.27 -46.28 -22.93
CA ASN A 187 -5.80 -46.23 -22.76
C ASN A 187 -4.85 -45.77 -23.88
N ALA A 188 -3.96 -44.88 -23.43
CA ALA A 188 -2.55 -44.67 -23.79
C ALA A 188 -2.18 -43.80 -25.02
N ALA A 189 -1.68 -42.60 -24.67
CA ALA A 189 -0.44 -41.96 -25.14
C ALA A 189 -0.02 -42.07 -26.62
N ALA A 190 0.01 -40.93 -27.32
CA ALA A 190 1.22 -40.29 -27.87
C ALA A 190 0.84 -39.13 -28.82
N THR A 191 1.52 -37.99 -28.66
CA THR A 191 1.62 -36.91 -29.66
C THR A 191 2.28 -37.44 -30.94
N PRO A 192 1.93 -36.94 -32.15
CA PRO A 192 2.70 -35.82 -32.70
C PRO A 192 1.90 -34.85 -33.58
N GLU A 193 2.64 -33.86 -34.08
CA GLU A 193 2.25 -32.54 -34.59
C GLU A 193 1.54 -32.48 -35.97
N THR A 194 1.03 -31.26 -36.22
CA THR A 194 0.87 -30.55 -37.51
C THR A 194 -0.31 -30.91 -38.40
N SER A 195 -1.30 -29.99 -38.47
CA SER A 195 -1.60 -29.19 -39.67
C SER A 195 -2.88 -28.37 -39.44
N ASN A 196 -2.73 -27.08 -39.12
CA ASN A 196 -3.86 -26.14 -39.10
C ASN A 196 -4.13 -25.67 -40.52
N ARG A 197 -5.26 -26.09 -41.09
CA ARG A 197 -5.92 -25.37 -42.17
C ARG A 197 -7.44 -25.56 -42.04
N ASP A 198 -8.15 -24.45 -42.20
CA ASP A 198 -9.60 -24.33 -42.40
C ASP A 198 -10.50 -24.20 -41.15
N GLN A 199 -10.40 -23.08 -40.43
CA GLN A 199 -11.51 -22.47 -39.67
C GLN A 199 -11.38 -20.93 -39.68
N GLU A 200 -11.69 -20.29 -40.81
CA GLU A 200 -11.56 -18.82 -40.96
C GLU A 200 -12.84 -18.12 -41.49
N GLU A 201 -14.03 -18.71 -41.31
CA GLU A 201 -15.29 -18.06 -41.74
C GLU A 201 -16.23 -17.62 -40.61
N ALA A 202 -16.20 -18.22 -39.41
CA ALA A 202 -17.10 -17.81 -38.32
C ALA A 202 -16.55 -16.68 -37.42
N ALA A 203 -15.23 -16.46 -37.39
CA ALA A 203 -14.58 -15.46 -36.53
C ALA A 203 -14.66 -14.02 -37.09
N VAL A 204 -15.11 -13.85 -38.35
CA VAL A 204 -15.10 -12.56 -39.07
C VAL A 204 -16.24 -11.64 -38.62
N GLY A 205 -17.41 -12.20 -38.24
CA GLY A 205 -18.59 -11.43 -37.84
C GLY A 205 -18.41 -10.67 -36.51
N HIS A 206 -18.01 -11.35 -35.45
CA HIS A 206 -17.87 -10.77 -34.11
C HIS A 206 -16.75 -9.70 -34.02
N LYS A 207 -15.70 -9.85 -34.84
CA LYS A 207 -14.61 -8.86 -34.93
C LYS A 207 -15.03 -7.58 -35.64
N SER A 208 -15.99 -7.67 -36.56
CA SER A 208 -16.55 -6.53 -37.29
C SER A 208 -17.42 -5.64 -36.39
N GLU A 209 -18.27 -6.26 -35.57
CA GLU A 209 -19.14 -5.53 -34.63
C GLU A 209 -18.36 -4.79 -33.55
N LEU A 210 -17.34 -5.42 -32.97
CA LEU A 210 -16.48 -4.78 -31.98
C LEU A 210 -15.72 -3.59 -32.57
N ARG A 211 -15.26 -3.68 -33.81
CA ARG A 211 -14.61 -2.56 -34.52
C ARG A 211 -15.57 -1.39 -34.74
N ALA A 212 -16.82 -1.67 -35.13
CA ALA A 212 -17.83 -0.64 -35.33
C ALA A 212 -18.14 0.12 -34.02
N LEU A 213 -18.20 -0.58 -32.88
CA LEU A 213 -18.39 0.03 -31.56
C LEU A 213 -17.21 0.90 -31.15
N ILE A 214 -15.97 0.43 -31.34
CA ILE A 214 -14.76 1.19 -31.03
C ILE A 214 -14.70 2.46 -31.88
N GLU A 215 -14.97 2.37 -33.18
CA GLU A 215 -14.96 3.54 -34.05
C GLU A 215 -16.05 4.56 -33.68
N LYS A 216 -17.23 4.10 -33.26
CA LYS A 216 -18.30 4.97 -32.81
C LYS A 216 -17.88 5.76 -31.57
N GLU A 217 -17.32 5.08 -30.56
CA GLU A 217 -16.86 5.73 -29.32
C GLU A 217 -15.72 6.71 -29.58
N VAL A 218 -14.74 6.33 -30.42
CA VAL A 218 -13.63 7.22 -30.78
C VAL A 218 -14.12 8.48 -31.50
N ARG A 219 -15.10 8.35 -32.41
CA ARG A 219 -15.73 9.51 -33.07
C ARG A 219 -16.43 10.41 -32.04
N GLU A 220 -17.17 9.84 -31.10
CA GLU A 220 -17.88 10.59 -30.07
C GLU A 220 -16.91 11.38 -29.17
N GLN A 221 -15.84 10.74 -28.68
CA GLN A 221 -14.80 11.39 -27.87
C GLN A 221 -14.06 12.49 -28.65
N MET A 222 -13.77 12.28 -29.94
CA MET A 222 -13.11 13.28 -30.78
C MET A 222 -13.97 14.55 -30.95
N THR A 223 -15.30 14.40 -31.08
CA THR A 223 -16.21 15.54 -31.18
C THR A 223 -16.32 16.31 -29.86
N LEU A 224 -16.31 15.61 -28.72
CA LEU A 224 -16.32 16.22 -27.40
C LEU A 224 -15.04 17.03 -27.16
N ALA A 225 -13.87 16.45 -27.45
CA ALA A 225 -12.58 17.10 -27.29
C ALA A 225 -12.45 18.35 -28.19
N SER A 226 -12.93 18.26 -29.44
CA SER A 226 -12.93 19.40 -30.37
C SER A 226 -13.79 20.55 -29.84
N ARG A 227 -14.98 20.24 -29.31
CA ARG A 227 -15.87 21.25 -28.70
C ARG A 227 -15.22 21.94 -27.50
N GLN A 228 -14.58 21.17 -26.63
CA GLN A 228 -13.87 21.72 -25.46
C GLN A 228 -12.69 22.62 -25.88
N LEU A 229 -11.96 22.24 -26.93
CA LEU A 229 -10.86 23.06 -27.46
C LEU A 229 -11.39 24.39 -28.03
N ASP A 230 -12.51 24.36 -28.77
CA ASP A 230 -13.14 25.55 -29.31
C ASP A 230 -13.67 26.50 -28.22
N GLU A 231 -14.25 25.95 -27.15
CA GLU A 231 -14.66 26.74 -25.98
C GLU A 231 -13.46 27.42 -25.33
N ARG A 232 -12.36 26.69 -25.13
CA ARG A 232 -11.10 27.25 -24.58
C ARG A 232 -10.51 28.31 -25.48
N MET A 233 -10.50 28.12 -26.80
CA MET A 233 -10.02 29.12 -27.75
C MET A 233 -10.87 30.40 -27.73
N LYS A 234 -12.20 30.27 -27.65
CA LYS A 234 -13.11 31.43 -27.49
C LYS A 234 -12.89 32.16 -26.17
N GLU A 235 -12.68 31.43 -25.08
CA GLU A 235 -12.44 32.01 -23.77
C GLU A 235 -11.12 32.79 -23.74
N ILE A 236 -10.04 32.22 -24.31
CA ILE A 236 -8.74 32.89 -24.45
C ILE A 236 -8.86 34.13 -25.35
N ALA A 237 -9.57 34.05 -26.47
CA ALA A 237 -9.80 35.20 -27.35
C ALA A 237 -10.57 36.33 -26.65
N ASN A 238 -11.58 35.99 -25.86
CA ASN A 238 -12.35 36.96 -25.07
C ASN A 238 -11.52 37.58 -23.94
N GLN A 239 -10.64 36.81 -23.29
CA GLN A 239 -9.70 37.32 -22.29
C GLN A 239 -8.72 38.31 -22.95
N HIS A 240 -8.15 37.98 -24.11
CA HIS A 240 -7.27 38.89 -24.85
C HIS A 240 -7.98 40.17 -25.28
N LYS A 241 -9.23 40.09 -25.74
CA LYS A 241 -10.01 41.28 -26.11
C LYS A 241 -10.22 42.22 -24.91
N LYS A 242 -10.56 41.67 -23.74
CA LYS A 242 -10.70 42.44 -22.49
C LYS A 242 -9.41 43.11 -22.02
N THR A 243 -8.25 42.52 -22.31
CA THR A 243 -6.94 43.09 -21.92
C THR A 243 -6.44 44.15 -22.91
N VAL A 244 -6.79 44.05 -24.20
CA VAL A 244 -6.34 44.96 -25.25
C VAL A 244 -7.19 46.23 -25.36
N ASP A 245 -8.51 46.15 -25.14
CA ASP A 245 -9.41 47.31 -25.24
C ASP A 245 -9.09 48.47 -24.24
N PRO A 246 -8.70 48.22 -22.97
CA PRO A 246 -8.29 49.29 -22.05
C PRO A 246 -6.97 49.97 -22.45
N LEU A 247 -6.02 49.22 -23.02
CA LEU A 247 -4.70 49.73 -23.41
C LEU A 247 -4.75 50.66 -24.64
N GLN A 248 -5.68 50.41 -25.57
CA GLN A 248 -5.87 51.29 -26.72
C GLN A 248 -6.62 52.60 -26.37
N SER A 249 -7.53 52.56 -25.39
CA SER A 249 -8.23 53.77 -24.90
C SER A 249 -7.31 54.70 -24.11
N ALA A 250 -6.37 54.16 -23.32
CA ALA A 250 -5.38 54.95 -22.56
C ALA A 250 -4.34 55.65 -23.46
N HIS A 251 -4.03 55.09 -24.64
CA HIS A 251 -3.13 55.71 -25.61
C HIS A 251 -3.77 56.84 -26.43
N LYS A 252 -5.10 56.87 -26.59
CA LYS A 252 -5.81 57.97 -27.27
C LYS A 252 -6.13 59.16 -26.37
N ALA A 253 -6.12 58.99 -25.05
CA ALA A 253 -6.38 60.07 -24.09
C ALA A 253 -5.13 60.90 -23.70
N LYS A 254 -3.97 60.61 -24.31
CA LYS A 254 -2.67 61.25 -24.01
C LYS A 254 -2.06 62.01 -25.20
N LYS A 255 -2.88 62.44 -26.16
CA LYS A 255 -2.45 63.25 -27.30
C LYS A 255 -3.32 64.49 -27.44
#